data_AF-A0A6J4KIZ4-F1
#
_entry.id   AF-A0A6J4KIZ4-F1
#
_cell.length_a   1.000
_cell.length_b   1.000
_cell.length_c   1.000
_cell.angle_alpha   90.00
_cell.angle_beta   90.00
_cell.angle_gamma   90.00
#
_symmetry.space_group_name_H-M   'P 1'
#
loop_
_entity.id
_entity.type
_entity.pdbx_description
1 polymer ?
#
loop_
_entity_poly.entity_id
_entity_poly.type
_entity_poly.pdbx_seq_one_letter_code
_entity_poly.pdbx_strand_id
1 'polypeptide(L)'
;MNLNGILRAANQWFLNTPERALDQAYKAALMIKAIEDEHFHGKKISANSTEQSSSVVAYFESDLYKYLQTVRVRLAEFKSSRSVFTGSEPKRINTTSIDAIGNPSRYYPL
;
A
#
# COMPACT_ATOMS: atom_id res chain seq x y z
N MET A 1 -19.26 16.41 -25.59
CA MET A 1 -18.55 15.79 -24.44
C MET A 1 -17.33 16.63 -24.11
N ASN A 2 -17.14 17.03 -22.85
CA ASN A 2 -16.03 17.90 -22.44
C ASN A 2 -14.83 17.05 -21.98
N LEU A 3 -13.78 17.00 -22.79
CA LEU A 3 -12.57 16.22 -22.54
C LEU A 3 -11.85 16.62 -21.24
N ASN A 4 -11.94 17.90 -20.85
CA ASN A 4 -11.33 18.40 -19.62
C ASN A 4 -11.97 17.80 -18.36
N GLY A 5 -13.27 17.50 -18.42
CA GLY A 5 -13.98 16.83 -17.33
C GLY A 5 -13.54 15.38 -17.16
N ILE A 6 -13.33 14.68 -18.28
CA ILE A 6 -12.90 13.28 -18.30
C ILE A 6 -11.46 13.15 -17.76
N LEU A 7 -10.54 14.03 -18.19
CA LEU A 7 -9.16 14.03 -17.70
C LEU A 7 -9.08 14.33 -16.19
N ARG A 8 -9.88 15.26 -15.69
CA ARG A 8 -9.95 15.57 -14.25
C ARG A 8 -10.48 14.40 -13.43
N ALA A 9 -11.53 13.73 -13.91
CA ALA A 9 -12.09 12.55 -13.27
C ALA A 9 -11.09 11.38 -13.26
N ALA A 10 -10.39 11.15 -14.37
CA ALA A 10 -9.34 10.12 -14.46
C ALA A 10 -8.17 10.42 -13.51
N ASN A 11 -7.73 11.68 -13.42
CA ASN A 11 -6.67 12.08 -12.49
C ASN A 11 -7.12 11.93 -11.02
N GLN A 12 -8.34 12.34 -10.68
CA GLN A 12 -8.89 12.12 -9.33
C GLN A 12 -9.05 10.63 -9.01
N TRP A 13 -9.54 9.83 -9.96
CA TRP A 13 -9.65 8.39 -9.81
C TRP A 13 -8.27 7.76 -9.56
N PHE A 14 -7.27 8.10 -10.38
CA PHE A 14 -5.89 7.64 -10.20
C PHE A 14 -5.30 8.05 -8.85
N LEU A 15 -5.52 9.30 -8.41
CA LEU A 15 -5.10 9.77 -7.08
C LEU A 15 -5.76 8.99 -5.93
N ASN A 16 -6.97 8.47 -6.14
CA ASN A 16 -7.72 7.70 -5.15
C ASN A 16 -7.44 6.19 -5.22
N THR A 17 -6.63 5.71 -6.18
CA THR A 17 -6.33 4.28 -6.27
C THR A 17 -5.31 3.84 -5.22
N PRO A 18 -5.53 2.69 -4.57
CA PRO A 18 -4.54 2.12 -3.67
C PRO A 18 -3.26 1.65 -4.40
N GLU A 19 -3.36 1.31 -5.69
CA GLU A 19 -2.22 0.97 -6.53
C GLU A 19 -1.20 2.12 -6.63
N ARG A 20 -1.67 3.38 -6.70
CA ARG A 20 -0.80 4.55 -6.65
C ARG A 20 0.00 4.61 -5.35
N ALA A 21 -0.62 4.26 -4.22
CA ALA A 21 0.07 4.26 -2.94
C ALA A 21 1.23 3.24 -2.95
N LEU A 22 1.01 2.04 -3.50
CA LEU A 22 2.10 1.07 -3.69
C LEU A 22 3.23 1.59 -4.58
N ASP A 23 2.91 2.18 -5.74
CA ASP A 23 3.91 2.75 -6.65
C ASP A 23 4.76 3.83 -5.95
N GLN A 24 4.13 4.69 -5.15
CA GLN A 24 4.84 5.72 -4.38
C GLN A 24 5.71 5.13 -3.26
N ALA A 25 5.25 4.10 -2.57
CA ALA A 25 6.07 3.39 -1.59
C ALA A 25 7.29 2.75 -2.27
N TYR A 26 7.09 2.11 -3.42
CA TYR A 26 8.15 1.48 -4.18
C TYR A 26 9.21 2.49 -4.64
N LYS A 27 8.78 3.62 -5.23
CA LYS A 27 9.69 4.70 -5.62
C LYS A 27 10.48 5.27 -4.45
N ALA A 28 9.85 5.49 -3.30
CA ALA A 28 10.53 5.95 -2.10
C ALA A 28 11.58 4.93 -1.60
N ALA A 29 11.27 3.63 -1.67
CA ALA A 29 12.23 2.57 -1.34
C ALA A 29 13.41 2.53 -2.32
N LEU A 30 13.18 2.75 -3.62
CA LEU A 30 14.25 2.88 -4.60
C LEU A 30 15.16 4.08 -4.34
N MET A 31 14.62 5.21 -3.86
CA MET A 31 15.45 6.36 -3.48
C MET A 31 16.36 6.04 -2.30
N ILE A 32 15.85 5.32 -1.29
CA ILE A 32 16.70 4.85 -0.17
C ILE A 32 17.81 3.96 -0.70
N LYS A 33 17.45 2.97 -1.54
CA LYS A 33 18.42 2.05 -2.13
C LYS A 33 19.48 2.77 -2.96
N ALA A 34 19.10 3.76 -3.76
CA ALA A 34 20.04 4.56 -4.54
C ALA A 34 21.05 5.28 -3.63
N ILE A 35 20.58 5.89 -2.53
CA ILE A 35 21.48 6.51 -1.54
C ILE A 35 22.40 5.46 -0.92
N GLU A 36 21.87 4.30 -0.53
CA GLU A 36 22.66 3.21 0.05
C GLU A 36 23.74 2.71 -0.92
N ASP A 37 23.39 2.47 -2.18
CA ASP A 37 24.30 1.98 -3.21
C ASP A 37 25.37 3.03 -3.58
N GLU A 38 24.98 4.30 -3.76
CA GLU A 38 25.88 5.38 -4.19
C GLU A 38 26.80 5.90 -3.08
N HIS A 39 26.28 6.03 -1.85
CA HIS A 39 27.00 6.69 -0.74
C HIS A 39 27.44 5.76 0.38
N PHE A 40 26.82 4.59 0.51
CA PHE A 40 27.08 3.66 1.61
C PHE A 40 27.51 2.27 1.13
N HIS A 41 27.92 2.13 -0.14
CA HIS A 41 28.39 0.87 -0.73
C HIS A 41 27.37 -0.27 -0.60
N GLY A 42 26.09 0.05 -0.77
CA GLY A 42 24.97 -0.89 -0.60
C GLY A 42 24.67 -1.25 0.85
N LYS A 43 25.30 -0.57 1.82
CA LYS A 43 25.00 -0.75 3.25
C LYS A 43 23.98 0.26 3.70
N LYS A 44 23.32 -0.07 4.81
CA LYS A 44 22.37 0.83 5.47
C LYS A 44 23.03 2.17 5.79
N ILE A 45 22.27 3.25 5.60
CA ILE A 45 22.61 4.60 6.09
C ILE A 45 22.68 4.56 7.63
N SER A 46 23.90 4.49 8.18
CA SER A 46 24.13 4.57 9.62
C SER A 46 25.59 4.93 9.93
N ALA A 47 25.81 5.56 11.08
CA ALA A 47 27.16 5.91 11.54
C ALA A 47 28.05 4.68 11.85
N ASN A 48 27.45 3.50 12.04
CA ASN A 48 28.14 2.28 12.47
C ASN A 48 28.40 1.30 11.32
N SER A 49 27.76 1.49 10.15
CA SER A 49 27.78 0.51 9.05
C SER A 49 28.90 0.76 8.04
N THR A 50 29.46 1.96 8.00
CA THR A 50 30.34 2.42 6.91
C THR A 50 31.44 3.32 7.43
N GLU A 51 32.57 3.41 6.71
CA GLU A 51 33.66 4.38 6.91
C GLU A 51 33.24 5.84 6.60
N GLN A 52 31.94 6.09 6.37
CA GLN A 52 31.45 7.41 6.03
C GLN A 52 31.51 8.36 7.22
N SER A 53 31.86 9.61 6.93
CA SER A 53 31.92 10.66 7.95
C SER A 53 30.54 10.92 8.58
N SER A 54 30.53 11.28 9.86
CA SER A 54 29.31 11.61 10.60
C SER A 54 28.51 12.74 9.95
N SER A 55 29.17 13.67 9.25
CA SER A 55 28.50 14.75 8.51
C SER A 55 27.75 14.24 7.28
N VAL A 56 28.31 13.27 6.55
CA VAL A 56 27.67 12.64 5.38
C VAL A 56 26.46 11.82 5.84
N VAL A 57 26.62 11.06 6.93
CA VAL A 57 25.51 10.29 7.52
C VAL A 57 24.36 11.23 7.92
N ALA A 58 24.66 12.31 8.65
CA ALA A 58 23.67 13.27 9.12
C ALA A 58 22.92 13.97 7.97
N TYR A 59 23.61 14.25 6.85
CA TYR A 59 22.98 14.82 5.66
C TYR A 59 21.88 13.88 5.12
N PHE A 60 22.21 12.61 4.89
CA PHE A 60 21.28 11.63 4.32
C PHE A 60 20.24 11.09 5.32
N GLU A 61 20.45 11.25 6.62
CA GLU A 61 19.50 10.81 7.65
C GLU A 61 18.13 11.50 7.51
N SER A 62 18.14 12.78 7.15
CA SER A 62 16.91 13.56 6.91
C SER A 62 16.10 13.01 5.73
N ASP A 63 16.77 12.70 4.62
CA ASP A 63 16.17 12.10 3.43
C ASP A 63 15.70 10.68 3.69
N LEU A 64 16.50 9.87 4.41
CA LEU A 64 16.11 8.53 4.83
C LEU A 64 14.81 8.57 5.62
N TYR A 65 14.70 9.46 6.62
CA TYR A 65 13.50 9.58 7.43
C TYR A 65 12.28 9.94 6.58
N LYS A 66 12.43 10.90 5.66
CA LYS A 66 11.36 11.32 4.74
C LYS A 66 10.89 10.18 3.84
N TYR A 67 11.81 9.42 3.24
CA TYR A 67 11.44 8.29 2.38
C TYR A 67 10.81 7.16 3.17
N LEU A 68 11.36 6.79 4.34
CA LEU A 68 10.77 5.79 5.21
C LEU A 68 9.35 6.17 5.66
N GLN A 69 9.13 7.44 5.99
CA GLN A 69 7.81 7.92 6.34
C GLN A 69 6.84 7.80 5.16
N THR A 70 7.29 8.13 3.96
CA THR A 70 6.50 7.96 2.72
C THR A 70 6.13 6.49 2.51
N VAL A 71 7.09 5.57 2.61
CA VAL A 71 6.86 4.13 2.50
C VAL A 71 5.80 3.67 3.51
N ARG A 72 5.94 4.04 4.79
CA ARG A 72 5.00 3.64 5.86
C ARG A 72 3.58 4.13 5.61
N VAL A 73 3.42 5.41 5.33
CA VAL A 73 2.10 6.02 5.11
C VAL A 73 1.41 5.40 3.90
N ARG A 74 2.14 5.23 2.80
CA ARG A 74 1.55 4.69 1.56
C ARG A 74 1.24 3.21 1.64
N LEU A 75 2.07 2.42 2.32
CA LEU A 75 1.72 1.03 2.62
C LEU A 75 0.51 0.92 3.55
N ALA A 76 0.35 1.83 4.51
CA ALA A 76 -0.82 1.87 5.37
C ALA A 76 -2.10 2.21 4.59
N GLU A 77 -2.04 3.20 3.69
CA GLU A 77 -3.12 3.57 2.76
C GLU A 77 -3.52 2.40 1.85
N PHE A 78 -2.53 1.70 1.29
CA PHE A 78 -2.80 0.50 0.49
C PHE A 78 -3.47 -0.61 1.32
N LYS A 79 -2.94 -0.91 2.52
CA LYS A 79 -3.50 -1.96 3.38
C LYS A 79 -4.91 -1.63 3.85
N SER A 80 -5.19 -0.38 4.22
CA SER A 80 -6.53 0.03 4.66
C SER A 80 -7.54 -0.10 3.53
N SER A 81 -7.18 0.26 2.29
CA SER A 81 -8.05 0.11 1.12
C SER A 81 -8.46 -1.36 0.86
N ARG A 82 -7.53 -2.31 1.05
CA ARG A 82 -7.81 -3.75 0.88
C ARG A 82 -8.63 -4.33 2.03
N SER A 83 -8.43 -3.85 3.25
CA SER A 83 -9.15 -4.32 4.43
C SER A 83 -10.66 -4.03 4.36
N VAL A 84 -11.06 -2.94 3.71
CA VAL A 84 -12.48 -2.61 3.49
C VAL A 84 -13.16 -3.64 2.57
N PHE A 85 -12.41 -4.31 1.68
CA PHE A 85 -12.93 -5.34 0.78
C PHE A 85 -13.10 -6.72 1.43
N THR A 86 -12.47 -6.99 2.58
CA THR A 86 -12.59 -8.29 3.27
C THR A 86 -13.79 -8.37 4.22
N GLY A 87 -14.53 -7.28 4.41
CA GLY A 87 -15.72 -7.22 5.28
C GLY A 87 -17.03 -7.66 4.61
N SER A 88 -17.04 -7.93 3.30
CA SER A 88 -18.19 -8.42 2.56
C SER A 88 -18.10 -9.93 2.31
N GLU A 89 -17.98 -10.71 3.39
CA GLU A 89 -18.28 -12.14 3.24
C GLU A 89 -19.78 -12.27 2.89
N PRO A 90 -20.14 -12.91 1.76
CA PRO A 90 -21.53 -13.26 1.53
C PRO A 90 -21.95 -14.17 2.68
N LYS A 91 -23.06 -13.81 3.35
CA LYS A 91 -23.68 -14.57 4.44
C LYS A 91 -23.65 -16.06 4.09
N ARG A 92 -22.72 -16.80 4.71
CA ARG A 92 -22.65 -18.25 4.53
C ARG A 92 -23.93 -18.82 5.10
N ILE A 93 -24.77 -19.36 4.23
CA ILE A 93 -25.97 -20.10 4.60
C ILE A 93 -25.47 -21.45 5.12
N ASN A 94 -25.49 -21.64 6.44
CA ASN A 94 -25.13 -22.91 7.05
C ASN A 94 -26.29 -23.90 6.78
N THR A 95 -26.15 -24.75 5.76
CA THR A 95 -27.15 -25.78 5.40
C THR A 95 -27.11 -27.03 6.27
N THR A 96 -26.29 -27.05 7.33
CA THR A 96 -26.12 -28.21 8.23
C THR A 96 -27.17 -28.27 9.36
N SER A 97 -28.03 -27.26 9.51
CA SER A 97 -29.19 -27.39 10.39
C SER A 97 -30.16 -28.40 9.78
N ILE A 98 -30.48 -29.44 10.53
CA ILE A 98 -31.46 -30.50 10.23
C ILE A 98 -32.78 -29.97 9.61
N ASP A 99 -33.11 -28.72 9.89
CA ASP A 99 -34.25 -27.97 9.36
C ASP A 99 -34.20 -27.73 7.84
N ALA A 100 -33.01 -27.70 7.22
CA ALA A 100 -32.83 -27.48 5.78
C ALA A 100 -33.17 -28.72 4.93
N ILE A 101 -33.09 -29.92 5.53
CA ILE A 101 -33.42 -31.18 4.87
C ILE A 101 -34.95 -31.35 4.75
N GLY A 102 -35.71 -30.74 5.68
CA GLY A 102 -37.17 -30.87 5.75
C GLY A 102 -37.95 -29.97 4.77
N ASN A 103 -37.37 -28.85 4.32
CA ASN A 103 -38.04 -27.95 3.36
C ASN A 103 -37.04 -27.12 2.53
N PRO A 104 -36.48 -27.70 1.45
CA PRO A 104 -35.46 -27.04 0.62
C PRO A 104 -36.00 -25.82 -0.16
N SER A 105 -37.31 -25.74 -0.37
CA SER A 105 -37.96 -24.69 -1.17
C SER A 105 -37.94 -23.30 -0.52
N ARG A 106 -37.59 -23.19 0.77
CA ARG A 106 -37.43 -21.90 1.47
C ARG A 106 -36.06 -21.25 1.27
N TYR A 107 -35.09 -21.97 0.72
CA TYR A 107 -33.69 -21.52 0.61
C TYR A 107 -33.22 -21.25 -0.83
N TYR A 108 -34.05 -21.55 -1.82
CA TYR A 108 -33.82 -21.20 -3.22
C TYR A 108 -34.96 -20.30 -3.73
N PRO A 109 -34.74 -18.99 -3.88
CA PRO A 109 -35.68 -18.17 -4.63
C PRO A 109 -35.51 -18.47 -6.14
N LEU A 110 -36.63 -18.63 -6.85
CA LEU A 110 -36.67 -18.59 -8.31
C LEU A 110 -36.32 -17.19 -8.82
#